data_AF-A0A6P2CX13-F1
#
_entry.id   AF-A0A6P2CX13-F1
#
_cell.length_a   1.000
_cell.length_b   1.000
_cell.length_c   1.000
_cell.angle_alpha   90.00
_cell.angle_beta   90.00
_cell.angle_gamma   90.00
#
_symmetry.space_group_name_H-M   'P 1'
#
loop_
_entity.id
_entity.type
_entity.pdbx_description
1 polymer ?
#
loop_
_entity_poly.entity_id
_entity_poly.type
_entity_poly.pdbx_seq_one_letter_code
_entity_poly.pdbx_strand_id
1 'polypeptide(L)'
;MSRPKATAAALKQLSDEGDSTDKDQATETLRAALSSGTSAVVAQAAELAGRLTLPRLARDLCAAFERFSGDGMRADRYCAAKVAIVNALRQLKIERAAPYLSGMTCYWPTRPNRGSRDAAAELRIAAAYAHAELGSASEVDELAGLLADPPEDVRLAAVHCVAALGGAICGPLLRLKILLGDDSPSVMAAGFEEILACDKVKHFQVVADYLDSEDSRVRAHAALAIGQSRAPGALDLLIAKWRSTFDDFKPDLLIAVALLRDDRAVEFLLSLLEDHRSTARDALAALAHCHMPRVRQQVEEAIARIGDRELRRQFEELF
;
A
#
# COMPACT_ATOMS: atom_id res chain seq x y z
N MET A 1 12.92 -1.55 -42.38
CA MET A 1 11.89 -0.82 -41.60
C MET A 1 10.54 -1.49 -41.83
N SER A 2 10.08 -2.34 -40.91
CA SER A 2 8.71 -2.88 -40.97
C SER A 2 7.70 -1.76 -40.70
N ARG A 3 6.59 -1.73 -41.42
CA ARG A 3 5.57 -0.65 -41.31
C ARG A 3 4.86 -0.73 -39.95
N PRO A 4 4.59 0.41 -39.25
CA PRO A 4 3.96 0.42 -37.92
C PRO A 4 2.66 -0.40 -37.80
N LYS A 5 1.87 -0.48 -38.87
CA LYS A 5 0.63 -1.28 -38.94
C LYS A 5 0.88 -2.79 -38.86
N ALA A 6 1.99 -3.28 -39.43
CA ALA A 6 2.34 -4.69 -39.41
C ALA A 6 2.78 -5.12 -37.99
N THR A 7 3.54 -4.27 -37.29
CA THR A 7 3.94 -4.51 -35.90
C THR A 7 2.74 -4.55 -34.96
N ALA A 8 1.80 -3.62 -35.08
CA ALA A 8 0.60 -3.61 -34.24
C ALA A 8 -0.29 -4.86 -34.46
N ALA A 9 -0.43 -5.32 -35.70
CA ALA A 9 -1.16 -6.54 -36.01
C ALA A 9 -0.50 -7.78 -35.41
N ALA A 10 0.84 -7.88 -35.50
CA ALA A 10 1.60 -8.98 -34.92
C ALA A 10 1.48 -9.01 -33.38
N LEU A 11 1.57 -7.86 -32.71
CA LEU A 11 1.36 -7.79 -31.25
C LEU A 11 -0.06 -8.18 -30.84
N LYS A 12 -1.07 -7.77 -31.62
CA LYS A 12 -2.45 -8.19 -31.37
C LYS A 12 -2.61 -9.71 -31.51
N GLN A 13 -2.04 -10.30 -32.56
CA GLN A 13 -2.07 -11.75 -32.75
C GLN A 13 -1.44 -12.50 -31.57
N LEU A 14 -0.24 -12.09 -31.12
CA LEU A 14 0.40 -12.67 -29.93
C LEU A 14 -0.44 -12.45 -28.66
N SER A 15 -1.17 -11.33 -28.58
CA SER A 15 -2.11 -11.08 -27.49
C SER A 15 -3.24 -12.10 -27.47
N ASP A 16 -3.86 -12.33 -28.63
CA ASP A 16 -5.02 -13.19 -28.82
C ASP A 16 -4.67 -14.68 -28.63
N GLU A 17 -3.49 -15.11 -29.09
CA GLU A 17 -3.01 -16.50 -28.96
C GLU A 17 -2.55 -16.86 -27.53
N GLY A 18 -2.02 -15.89 -26.79
CA GLY A 18 -1.62 -16.07 -25.39
C GLY A 18 -0.65 -17.23 -25.17
N ASP A 19 -0.98 -18.13 -24.24
CA ASP A 19 -0.09 -19.24 -23.86
C ASP A 19 0.09 -20.29 -24.96
N SER A 20 -0.76 -20.27 -26.00
CA SER A 20 -0.65 -21.17 -27.14
C SER A 20 0.40 -20.71 -28.18
N THR A 21 0.95 -19.51 -28.02
CA THR A 21 1.95 -18.93 -28.93
C THR A 21 3.29 -19.66 -28.84
N ASP A 22 3.92 -19.86 -30.00
CA ASP A 22 5.33 -20.27 -30.08
C ASP A 22 6.24 -19.22 -29.43
N LYS A 23 6.88 -19.59 -28.31
CA LYS A 23 7.72 -18.69 -27.51
C LYS A 23 8.96 -18.21 -28.25
N ASP A 24 9.52 -18.98 -29.18
CA ASP A 24 10.69 -18.57 -29.94
C ASP A 24 10.29 -17.50 -30.98
N GLN A 25 9.20 -17.75 -31.72
CA GLN A 25 8.62 -16.77 -32.64
C GLN A 25 8.15 -15.49 -31.92
N ALA A 26 7.51 -15.63 -30.76
CA ALA A 26 7.11 -14.51 -29.92
C ALA A 26 8.32 -13.69 -29.48
N THR A 27 9.40 -14.35 -29.06
CA THR A 27 10.64 -13.68 -28.63
C THR A 27 11.22 -12.82 -29.76
N GLU A 28 11.31 -13.33 -30.99
CA GLU A 28 11.83 -12.55 -32.12
C GLU A 28 10.93 -11.36 -32.47
N THR A 29 9.62 -11.58 -32.49
CA THR A 29 8.62 -10.55 -32.80
C THR A 29 8.64 -9.43 -31.75
N LEU A 30 8.66 -9.80 -30.46
CA LEU A 30 8.70 -8.85 -29.36
C LEU A 30 10.05 -8.12 -29.28
N ARG A 31 11.18 -8.78 -29.57
CA ARG A 31 12.49 -8.10 -29.67
C ARG A 31 12.48 -6.98 -30.71
N ALA A 32 11.90 -7.26 -31.88
CA ALA A 32 11.76 -6.25 -32.94
C ALA A 32 10.83 -5.09 -32.50
N ALA A 33 9.72 -5.41 -31.82
CA ALA A 33 8.79 -4.40 -31.31
C ALA A 33 9.39 -3.55 -30.17
N LEU A 34 10.15 -4.17 -29.26
CA LEU A 34 10.88 -3.50 -28.19
C LEU A 34 11.94 -2.54 -28.73
N SER A 35 12.41 -2.71 -29.96
CA SER A 35 13.36 -1.80 -30.63
C SER A 35 12.69 -0.61 -31.31
N SER A 36 11.36 -0.50 -31.25
CA SER A 36 10.59 0.62 -31.83
C SER A 36 10.88 1.94 -31.13
N GLY A 37 10.74 3.06 -31.87
CA GLY A 37 10.75 4.41 -31.32
C GLY A 37 9.38 4.86 -30.75
N THR A 38 8.33 4.06 -30.95
CA THR A 38 6.98 4.38 -30.46
C THR A 38 6.76 3.77 -29.08
N SER A 39 6.60 4.62 -28.05
CA SER A 39 6.37 4.19 -26.67
C SER A 39 5.19 3.23 -26.52
N ALA A 40 4.07 3.46 -27.22
CA ALA A 40 2.91 2.56 -27.17
C ALA A 40 3.22 1.14 -27.68
N VAL A 41 4.05 1.01 -28.72
CA VAL A 41 4.46 -0.30 -29.25
C VAL A 41 5.39 -1.01 -28.26
N VAL A 42 6.32 -0.27 -27.65
CA VAL A 42 7.22 -0.83 -26.64
C VAL A 42 6.46 -1.24 -25.38
N ALA A 43 5.49 -0.44 -24.94
CA ALA A 43 4.66 -0.75 -23.78
C ALA A 43 3.91 -2.08 -23.98
N GLN A 44 3.19 -2.21 -25.09
CA GLN A 44 2.47 -3.44 -25.42
C GLN A 44 3.42 -4.65 -25.56
N ALA A 45 4.60 -4.46 -26.18
CA ALA A 45 5.58 -5.53 -26.30
C ALA A 45 6.15 -5.97 -24.95
N ALA A 46 6.38 -5.03 -24.02
CA ALA A 46 6.86 -5.34 -22.67
C ALA A 46 5.79 -6.08 -21.86
N GLU A 47 4.54 -5.64 -21.89
CA GLU A 47 3.42 -6.34 -21.23
C GLU A 47 3.30 -7.80 -21.71
N LEU A 48 3.39 -8.02 -23.03
CA LEU A 48 3.38 -9.36 -23.61
C LEU A 48 4.60 -10.18 -23.21
N ALA A 49 5.78 -9.58 -23.13
CA ALA A 49 7.00 -10.27 -22.69
C ALA A 49 6.88 -10.78 -21.24
N GLY A 50 6.30 -9.96 -20.34
CA GLY A 50 5.99 -10.35 -18.97
C GLY A 50 4.93 -11.47 -18.92
N ARG A 51 3.79 -11.25 -19.57
CA ARG A 51 2.65 -12.20 -19.57
C ARG A 51 3.01 -13.57 -20.12
N LEU A 52 3.74 -13.63 -21.24
CA LEU A 52 4.19 -14.89 -21.85
C LEU A 52 5.39 -15.52 -21.14
N THR A 53 5.90 -14.87 -20.08
CA THR A 53 7.05 -15.30 -19.28
C THR A 53 8.27 -15.58 -20.16
N LEU A 54 8.75 -14.55 -20.86
CA LEU A 54 9.87 -14.62 -21.81
C LEU A 54 11.15 -13.96 -21.26
N PRO A 55 11.92 -14.63 -20.37
CA PRO A 55 13.10 -14.05 -19.73
C PRO A 55 14.24 -13.74 -20.72
N ARG A 56 14.24 -14.36 -21.91
CA ARG A 56 15.21 -14.08 -22.98
C ARG A 56 15.15 -12.62 -23.47
N LEU A 57 14.07 -11.89 -23.18
CA LEU A 57 13.89 -10.48 -23.54
C LEU A 57 14.40 -9.51 -22.46
N ALA A 58 14.92 -9.98 -21.33
CA ALA A 58 15.35 -9.10 -20.24
C ALA A 58 16.36 -8.02 -20.68
N ARG A 59 17.34 -8.38 -21.52
CA ARG A 59 18.31 -7.43 -22.08
C ARG A 59 17.65 -6.43 -23.03
N ASP A 60 16.73 -6.89 -23.86
CA ASP A 60 15.99 -6.07 -24.81
C ASP A 60 15.09 -5.06 -24.08
N LEU A 61 14.46 -5.48 -22.98
CA LEU A 61 13.67 -4.65 -22.07
C LEU A 61 14.52 -3.55 -21.43
N CYS A 62 15.68 -3.89 -20.85
CA CYS A 62 16.60 -2.90 -20.27
C CYS A 62 17.07 -1.89 -21.32
N ALA A 63 17.47 -2.35 -22.50
CA ALA A 63 17.89 -1.47 -23.60
C ALA A 63 16.75 -0.55 -24.07
N ALA A 64 15.50 -1.04 -24.07
CA ALA A 64 14.33 -0.21 -24.39
C ALA A 64 14.05 0.86 -23.33
N PHE A 65 14.23 0.53 -22.05
CA PHE A 65 14.11 1.49 -20.95
C PHE A 65 15.12 2.64 -21.08
N GLU A 66 16.39 2.30 -21.33
CA GLU A 66 17.47 3.29 -21.47
C GLU A 66 17.19 4.29 -22.60
N ARG A 67 16.63 3.84 -23.73
CA ARG A 67 16.27 4.74 -24.83
C ARG A 67 15.15 5.73 -24.51
N PHE A 68 14.28 5.44 -23.53
CA PHE A 68 13.25 6.36 -23.06
C PHE A 68 13.67 7.17 -21.83
N SER A 69 14.96 7.15 -21.50
CA SER A 69 15.57 7.94 -20.42
C SER A 69 16.29 9.17 -20.98
N GLY A 70 16.61 10.15 -20.14
CA GLY A 70 17.24 11.41 -20.57
C GLY A 70 16.45 12.14 -21.65
N ASP A 71 17.09 12.47 -22.78
CA ASP A 71 16.44 13.14 -23.92
C ASP A 71 15.30 12.31 -24.54
N GLY A 72 15.34 10.99 -24.40
CA GLY A 72 14.33 10.05 -24.88
C GLY A 72 13.00 10.12 -24.12
N MET A 73 12.96 10.79 -22.97
CA MET A 73 11.74 10.93 -22.17
C MET A 73 10.60 11.63 -22.92
N ARG A 74 10.92 12.49 -23.90
CA ARG A 74 9.89 13.14 -24.74
C ARG A 74 9.08 12.14 -25.56
N ALA A 75 9.68 11.02 -25.96
CA ALA A 75 9.01 9.96 -26.72
C ALA A 75 8.09 9.09 -25.83
N ASP A 76 8.33 9.10 -24.51
CA ASP A 76 7.52 8.41 -23.50
C ASP A 76 7.09 9.38 -22.38
N ARG A 77 6.39 10.44 -22.78
CA ARG A 77 6.06 11.60 -21.92
C ARG A 77 5.27 11.27 -20.65
N TYR A 78 4.64 10.09 -20.58
CA TYR A 78 3.84 9.61 -19.45
C TYR A 78 4.41 8.31 -18.87
N CYS A 79 5.65 7.97 -19.22
CA CYS A 79 6.36 6.78 -18.76
C CYS A 79 5.62 5.46 -19.01
N ALA A 80 4.68 5.39 -19.97
CA ALA A 80 3.87 4.20 -20.20
C ALA A 80 4.74 3.01 -20.66
N ALA A 81 5.72 3.26 -21.53
CA ALA A 81 6.66 2.23 -21.94
C ALA A 81 7.57 1.80 -20.79
N LYS A 82 8.12 2.77 -20.04
CA LYS A 82 9.01 2.47 -18.91
C LYS A 82 8.31 1.72 -17.78
N VAL A 83 7.08 2.08 -17.44
CA VAL A 83 6.26 1.36 -16.44
C VAL A 83 6.01 -0.07 -16.91
N ALA A 84 5.58 -0.26 -18.16
CA ALA A 84 5.37 -1.61 -18.71
C ALA A 84 6.65 -2.44 -18.71
N ILE A 85 7.80 -1.85 -19.02
CA ILE A 85 9.11 -2.51 -18.96
C ILE A 85 9.48 -2.93 -17.53
N VAL A 86 9.33 -2.04 -16.54
CA VAL A 86 9.60 -2.35 -15.14
C VAL A 86 8.71 -3.48 -14.64
N ASN A 87 7.40 -3.43 -14.93
CA ASN A 87 6.45 -4.46 -14.56
C ASN A 87 6.75 -5.80 -15.24
N ALA A 88 7.15 -5.78 -16.52
CA ALA A 88 7.57 -6.98 -17.23
C ALA A 88 8.80 -7.62 -16.58
N LEU A 89 9.84 -6.82 -16.27
CA LEU A 89 11.04 -7.31 -15.59
C LEU A 89 10.70 -7.88 -14.20
N ARG A 90 9.82 -7.21 -13.45
CA ARG A 90 9.32 -7.68 -12.15
C ARG A 90 8.61 -9.03 -12.27
N GLN A 91 7.68 -9.16 -13.22
CA GLN A 91 6.95 -10.41 -13.49
C GLN A 91 7.87 -11.55 -13.92
N LEU A 92 8.91 -11.23 -14.68
CA LEU A 92 9.97 -12.16 -15.10
C LEU A 92 10.96 -12.48 -13.97
N LYS A 93 10.81 -11.87 -12.80
CA LYS A 93 11.68 -12.04 -11.62
C LYS A 93 13.15 -11.74 -11.92
N ILE A 94 13.39 -10.68 -12.70
CA ILE A 94 14.76 -10.25 -13.02
C ILE A 94 15.30 -9.43 -11.85
N GLU A 95 16.13 -10.03 -11.03
CA GLU A 95 16.78 -9.35 -9.90
C GLU A 95 17.72 -8.24 -10.37
N ARG A 96 17.82 -7.18 -9.56
CA ARG A 96 18.78 -6.06 -9.72
C ARG A 96 18.83 -5.47 -11.13
N ALA A 97 17.68 -5.39 -11.79
CA ALA A 97 17.60 -4.78 -13.10
C ALA A 97 17.87 -3.26 -12.99
N ALA A 98 18.79 -2.73 -13.79
CA ALA A 98 19.11 -1.30 -13.83
C ALA A 98 17.88 -0.36 -13.98
N PRO A 99 16.79 -0.76 -14.70
CA PRO A 99 15.54 0.00 -14.74
C PRO A 99 14.88 0.29 -13.39
N TYR A 100 15.13 -0.51 -12.35
CA TYR A 100 14.54 -0.27 -11.02
C TYR A 100 15.14 0.97 -10.37
N LEU A 101 16.47 1.04 -10.24
CA LEU A 101 17.16 2.20 -9.67
C LEU A 101 16.93 3.47 -10.52
N SER A 102 17.00 3.32 -11.85
CA SER A 102 16.78 4.43 -12.77
C SER A 102 15.32 4.91 -12.76
N GLY A 103 14.37 4.00 -12.59
CA GLY A 103 12.94 4.29 -12.48
C GLY A 103 12.61 5.06 -11.21
N MET A 104 13.14 4.63 -10.06
CA MET A 104 12.92 5.29 -8.75
C MET A 104 13.47 6.73 -8.70
N THR A 105 14.45 7.06 -9.52
CA THR A 105 15.06 8.40 -9.57
C THR A 105 14.52 9.25 -10.72
N CYS A 106 13.53 8.76 -11.47
CA CYS A 106 13.00 9.43 -12.65
C CYS A 106 11.96 10.49 -12.29
N TYR A 107 12.14 11.73 -12.77
CA TYR A 107 11.19 12.83 -12.64
C TYR A 107 10.91 13.44 -14.02
N TRP A 108 9.64 13.77 -14.31
CA TRP A 108 9.27 14.40 -15.59
C TRP A 108 8.17 15.45 -15.45
N PRO A 109 8.33 16.65 -16.04
CA PRO A 109 9.47 17.12 -16.86
C PRO A 109 10.72 17.51 -16.05
N THR A 110 10.55 17.80 -14.76
CA THR A 110 11.61 18.08 -13.79
C THR A 110 11.16 17.58 -12.42
N ARG A 111 12.05 17.55 -11.43
CA ARG A 111 11.67 17.20 -10.05
C ARG A 111 10.64 18.22 -9.54
N PRO A 112 9.39 17.81 -9.27
CA PRO A 112 8.34 18.73 -8.92
C PRO A 112 8.49 19.20 -7.47
N ASN A 113 7.97 20.40 -7.18
CA ASN A 113 7.59 20.73 -5.80
C ASN A 113 6.30 19.96 -5.45
N ARG A 114 5.98 19.84 -4.16
CA ARG A 114 4.70 19.25 -3.71
C ARG A 114 3.52 19.94 -4.41
N GLY A 115 2.56 19.15 -4.90
CA GLY A 115 1.38 19.62 -5.64
C GLY A 115 1.61 19.97 -7.12
N SER A 116 2.83 19.82 -7.65
CA SER A 116 3.10 20.03 -9.07
C SER A 116 2.96 18.73 -9.86
N ARG A 117 2.72 18.85 -11.18
CA ARG A 117 2.57 17.71 -12.07
C ARG A 117 3.87 16.90 -12.14
N ASP A 118 3.74 15.60 -11.91
CA ASP A 118 4.78 14.60 -12.17
C ASP A 118 4.23 13.48 -13.05
N ALA A 119 4.78 13.35 -14.25
CA ALA A 119 4.37 12.28 -15.17
C ALA A 119 5.20 11.00 -15.00
N ALA A 120 6.14 10.96 -14.05
CA ALA A 120 6.97 9.81 -13.72
C ALA A 120 6.66 9.21 -12.34
N ALA A 121 5.66 9.71 -11.60
CA ALA A 121 5.29 9.18 -10.28
C ALA A 121 4.97 7.67 -10.33
N GLU A 122 4.13 7.24 -11.28
CA GLU A 122 3.82 5.82 -11.51
C GLU A 122 5.05 4.97 -11.81
N LEU A 123 6.02 5.53 -12.54
CA LEU A 123 7.28 4.83 -12.80
C LEU A 123 8.09 4.64 -11.52
N ARG A 124 8.17 5.67 -10.66
CA ARG A 124 8.85 5.54 -9.36
C ARG A 124 8.18 4.50 -8.48
N ILE A 125 6.85 4.48 -8.43
CA ILE A 125 6.07 3.49 -7.67
C ILE A 125 6.35 2.07 -8.19
N ALA A 126 6.19 1.84 -9.50
CA ALA A 126 6.42 0.52 -10.10
C ALA A 126 7.86 0.02 -9.86
N ALA A 127 8.83 0.92 -9.97
CA ALA A 127 10.23 0.63 -9.76
C ALA A 127 10.56 0.33 -8.29
N ALA A 128 9.96 1.07 -7.35
CA ALA A 128 10.11 0.83 -5.91
C ALA A 128 9.57 -0.54 -5.51
N TYR A 129 8.38 -0.93 -5.99
CA TYR A 129 7.83 -2.26 -5.72
C TYR A 129 8.66 -3.37 -6.34
N ALA A 130 9.14 -3.18 -7.58
CA ALA A 130 10.02 -4.17 -8.21
C ALA A 130 11.34 -4.34 -7.44
N HIS A 131 11.93 -3.23 -6.98
CA HIS A 131 13.14 -3.21 -6.16
C HIS A 131 12.93 -3.88 -4.79
N ALA A 132 11.81 -3.61 -4.13
CA ALA A 132 11.51 -4.18 -2.82
C ALA A 132 11.18 -5.68 -2.88
N GLU A 133 10.48 -6.14 -3.91
CA GLU A 133 10.10 -7.56 -4.05
C GLU A 133 11.27 -8.44 -4.47
N LEU A 134 12.19 -7.93 -5.29
CA LEU A 134 13.30 -8.69 -5.88
C LEU A 134 14.67 -8.32 -5.31
N GLY A 135 14.71 -7.38 -4.38
CA GLY A 135 15.92 -6.92 -3.70
C GLY A 135 16.15 -7.61 -2.37
N SER A 136 17.20 -7.17 -1.69
CA SER A 136 17.59 -7.63 -0.36
C SER A 136 17.52 -6.49 0.65
N ALA A 137 17.38 -6.81 1.94
CA ALA A 137 17.29 -5.83 3.02
C ALA A 137 18.47 -4.82 3.08
N SER A 138 19.63 -5.15 2.50
CA SER A 138 20.77 -4.22 2.39
C SER A 138 20.56 -3.10 1.36
N GLU A 139 19.53 -3.20 0.52
CA GLU A 139 19.22 -2.25 -0.57
C GLU A 139 18.05 -1.32 -0.18
N VAL A 140 17.89 -1.07 1.13
CA VAL A 140 16.84 -0.20 1.66
C VAL A 140 17.17 1.29 1.49
N ASP A 141 18.46 1.63 1.41
CA ASP A 141 18.93 3.01 1.26
C ASP A 141 18.45 3.62 -0.06
N GLU A 142 18.32 2.81 -1.11
CA GLU A 142 17.79 3.19 -2.41
C GLU A 142 16.32 3.62 -2.36
N LEU A 143 15.55 3.15 -1.37
CA LEU A 143 14.14 3.53 -1.15
C LEU A 143 13.99 4.75 -0.24
N ALA A 144 15.00 5.07 0.59
CA ALA A 144 14.89 6.07 1.64
C ALA A 144 14.51 7.47 1.09
N GLY A 145 15.03 7.84 -0.09
CA GLY A 145 14.70 9.11 -0.74
C GLY A 145 13.21 9.24 -1.11
N LEU A 146 12.54 8.12 -1.40
CA LEU A 146 11.13 8.12 -1.79
C LEU A 146 10.19 8.41 -0.62
N LEU A 147 10.61 8.21 0.63
CA LEU A 147 9.85 8.60 1.83
C LEU A 147 9.63 10.13 1.92
N ALA A 148 10.41 10.90 1.15
CA ALA A 148 10.30 12.35 1.06
C ALA A 148 9.86 12.83 -0.35
N ASP A 149 9.33 11.94 -1.19
CA ASP A 149 8.95 12.26 -2.56
C ASP A 149 7.78 13.27 -2.62
N PRO A 150 7.68 14.15 -3.64
CA PRO A 150 6.66 15.20 -3.64
C PRO A 150 5.22 14.67 -3.80
N PRO A 151 4.91 13.74 -4.72
CA PRO A 151 3.64 12.99 -4.72
C PRO A 151 3.43 12.13 -3.48
N GLU A 152 2.21 12.16 -2.96
CA GLU A 152 1.77 11.33 -1.83
C GLU A 152 1.86 9.84 -2.13
N ASP A 153 1.35 9.41 -3.28
CA ASP A 153 1.31 7.99 -3.67
C ASP A 153 2.69 7.33 -3.71
N VAL A 154 3.72 8.11 -4.07
CA VAL A 154 5.11 7.63 -4.07
C VAL A 154 5.64 7.46 -2.63
N ARG A 155 5.31 8.38 -1.72
CA ARG A 155 5.67 8.26 -0.30
C ARG A 155 4.96 7.09 0.36
N LEU A 156 3.68 6.89 0.04
CA LEU A 156 2.89 5.76 0.51
C LEU A 156 3.50 4.43 0.03
N ALA A 157 3.79 4.31 -1.27
CA ALA A 157 4.48 3.15 -1.82
C ALA A 157 5.84 2.92 -1.16
N ALA A 158 6.61 3.98 -0.89
CA ALA A 158 7.91 3.89 -0.23
C ALA A 158 7.81 3.32 1.20
N VAL A 159 6.79 3.71 1.97
CA VAL A 159 6.53 3.14 3.31
C VAL A 159 6.34 1.63 3.23
N HIS A 160 5.46 1.17 2.33
CA HIS A 160 5.23 -0.27 2.12
C HIS A 160 6.48 -1.00 1.60
N CYS A 161 7.23 -0.39 0.68
CA CYS A 161 8.43 -1.00 0.10
C CYS A 161 9.56 -1.14 1.12
N VAL A 162 9.77 -0.12 1.97
CA VAL A 162 10.75 -0.18 3.07
C VAL A 162 10.35 -1.27 4.05
N ALA A 163 9.08 -1.37 4.42
CA ALA A 163 8.60 -2.44 5.30
C ALA A 163 8.77 -3.84 4.69
N ALA A 164 8.43 -3.99 3.41
CA ALA A 164 8.49 -5.26 2.68
C ALA A 164 9.92 -5.82 2.52
N LEU A 165 10.92 -4.96 2.29
CA LEU A 165 12.34 -5.40 2.28
C LEU A 165 12.76 -5.98 3.63
N GLY A 166 12.22 -5.44 4.72
CA GLY A 166 12.53 -5.84 6.08
C GLY A 166 14.00 -5.64 6.48
N GLY A 167 14.38 -6.19 7.62
CA GLY A 167 15.72 -6.05 8.19
C GLY A 167 15.84 -4.92 9.22
N ALA A 168 17.01 -4.82 9.83
CA ALA A 168 17.21 -4.01 11.04
C ALA A 168 17.05 -2.49 10.83
N ILE A 169 17.20 -2.01 9.58
CA ILE A 169 17.17 -0.58 9.23
C ILE A 169 15.74 -0.08 8.96
N CYS A 170 14.79 -0.96 8.61
CA CYS A 170 13.42 -0.56 8.25
C CYS A 170 12.68 0.12 9.41
N GLY A 171 12.73 -0.48 10.61
CA GLY A 171 12.12 0.12 11.80
C GLY A 171 12.63 1.54 12.09
N PRO A 172 13.95 1.79 12.12
CA PRO A 172 14.52 3.14 12.22
C PRO A 172 14.08 4.12 11.12
N LEU A 173 14.03 3.71 9.84
CA LEU A 173 13.60 4.59 8.75
C LEU A 173 12.11 4.95 8.84
N LEU A 174 11.25 3.97 9.11
CA LEU A 174 9.82 4.19 9.32
C LEU A 174 9.59 5.07 10.57
N ARG A 175 10.34 4.84 11.66
CA ARG A 175 10.28 5.68 12.85
C ARG A 175 10.66 7.12 12.54
N LEU A 176 11.75 7.33 11.80
CA LEU A 176 12.18 8.67 11.40
C LEU A 176 11.09 9.35 10.56
N LYS A 177 10.52 8.62 9.59
CA LYS A 177 9.42 9.13 8.75
C LYS A 177 8.23 9.59 9.58
N ILE A 178 7.79 8.77 10.53
CA ILE A 178 6.67 9.08 11.43
C ILE A 178 6.99 10.32 12.27
N LEU A 179 8.16 10.38 12.91
CA LEU A 179 8.55 11.49 13.79
C LEU A 179 8.71 12.82 13.05
N LEU A 180 9.14 12.80 11.80
CA LEU A 180 9.18 13.99 10.95
C LEU A 180 7.77 14.43 10.48
N GLY A 181 6.81 13.50 10.52
CA GLY A 181 5.45 13.71 10.05
C GLY A 181 5.31 13.59 8.52
N ASP A 182 4.05 13.57 8.10
CA ASP A 182 3.64 13.75 6.71
C ASP A 182 2.38 14.59 6.66
N ASP A 183 2.20 15.35 5.58
CA ASP A 183 0.96 16.11 5.34
C ASP A 183 -0.20 15.20 4.92
N SER A 184 0.07 13.98 4.47
CA SER A 184 -0.93 12.95 4.22
C SER A 184 -1.14 12.08 5.47
N PRO A 185 -2.38 12.03 6.00
CA PRO A 185 -2.76 11.07 7.02
C PRO A 185 -2.63 9.61 6.55
N SER A 186 -2.77 9.35 5.25
CA SER A 186 -2.63 8.00 4.68
C SER A 186 -1.19 7.49 4.74
N VAL A 187 -0.21 8.37 4.50
CA VAL A 187 1.21 8.04 4.69
C VAL A 187 1.52 7.78 6.17
N MET A 188 0.96 8.57 7.08
CA MET A 188 1.10 8.35 8.52
C MET A 188 0.45 7.03 8.96
N ALA A 189 -0.74 6.71 8.46
CA ALA A 189 -1.45 5.47 8.74
C ALA A 189 -0.63 4.24 8.33
N ALA A 190 -0.14 4.22 7.09
CA ALA A 190 0.75 3.16 6.62
C ALA A 190 2.02 3.08 7.48
N GLY A 191 2.60 4.22 7.86
CA GLY A 191 3.76 4.24 8.76
C GLY A 191 3.48 3.53 10.10
N PHE A 192 2.35 3.82 10.74
CA PHE A 192 1.94 3.19 12.00
C PHE A 192 1.71 1.68 11.86
N GLU A 193 0.99 1.27 10.81
CA GLU A 193 0.72 -0.15 10.54
C GLU A 193 2.02 -0.92 10.32
N GLU A 194 2.88 -0.43 9.42
CA GLU A 194 4.12 -1.10 9.03
C GLU A 194 5.16 -1.14 10.16
N ILE A 195 5.30 -0.06 10.95
CA ILE A 195 6.25 -0.04 12.05
C ILE A 195 5.85 -0.98 13.19
N LEU A 196 4.54 -1.14 13.45
CA LEU A 196 4.02 -2.10 14.41
C LEU A 196 4.13 -3.53 13.87
N ALA A 197 3.94 -3.75 12.57
CA ALA A 197 4.20 -5.04 11.95
C ALA A 197 5.68 -5.46 12.04
N CYS A 198 6.61 -4.50 11.96
CA CYS A 198 8.05 -4.74 12.15
C CYS A 198 8.38 -5.23 13.57
N ASP A 199 7.96 -4.48 14.59
CA ASP A 199 8.12 -4.85 16.00
C ASP A 199 7.17 -4.02 16.88
N LYS A 200 5.98 -4.58 17.11
CA LYS A 200 4.94 -3.95 17.90
C LYS A 200 5.29 -3.73 19.35
N VAL A 201 6.31 -4.38 19.91
CA VAL A 201 6.74 -4.13 21.31
C VAL A 201 7.67 -2.93 21.33
N LYS A 202 8.69 -2.94 20.46
CA LYS A 202 9.68 -1.87 20.37
C LYS A 202 9.10 -0.54 19.90
N HIS A 203 8.12 -0.58 19.00
CA HIS A 203 7.57 0.61 18.35
C HIS A 203 6.22 1.05 18.89
N PHE A 204 5.66 0.31 19.87
CA PHE A 204 4.36 0.61 20.47
C PHE A 204 4.22 2.07 20.89
N GLN A 205 5.17 2.55 21.70
CA GLN A 205 5.09 3.88 22.30
C GLN A 205 5.11 4.98 21.23
N VAL A 206 5.88 4.79 20.15
CA VAL A 206 5.96 5.77 19.06
C VAL A 206 4.59 6.00 18.44
N VAL A 207 3.80 4.94 18.22
CA VAL A 207 2.43 5.07 17.68
C VAL A 207 1.45 5.55 18.75
N ALA A 208 1.61 5.09 20.00
CA ALA A 208 0.78 5.50 21.12
C ALA A 208 0.79 7.03 21.34
N ASP A 209 1.94 7.68 21.17
CA ASP A 209 2.06 9.14 21.30
C ASP A 209 1.15 9.91 20.31
N TYR A 210 0.80 9.30 19.16
CA TYR A 210 -0.10 9.92 18.17
C TYR A 210 -1.59 9.79 18.54
N LEU A 211 -1.96 9.08 19.61
CA LEU A 211 -3.32 9.16 20.18
C LEU A 211 -3.65 10.56 20.71
N ASP A 212 -2.66 11.43 20.88
CA ASP A 212 -2.81 12.83 21.28
C ASP A 212 -2.57 13.82 20.12
N SER A 213 -2.48 13.33 18.88
CA SER A 213 -2.30 14.18 17.70
C SER A 213 -3.44 15.20 17.54
N GLU A 214 -3.08 16.44 17.18
CA GLU A 214 -4.04 17.50 16.85
C GLU A 214 -4.81 17.21 15.55
N ASP A 215 -4.18 16.57 14.56
CA ASP A 215 -4.88 16.09 13.37
C ASP A 215 -5.72 14.86 13.76
N SER A 216 -7.04 15.00 13.70
CA SER A 216 -8.01 13.97 14.06
C SER A 216 -7.89 12.71 13.20
N ARG A 217 -7.51 12.84 11.92
CA ARG A 217 -7.33 11.70 11.02
C ARG A 217 -6.09 10.90 11.43
N VAL A 218 -4.99 11.58 11.72
CA VAL A 218 -3.75 10.93 12.20
C VAL A 218 -4.02 10.22 13.54
N ARG A 219 -4.75 10.88 14.45
CA ARG A 219 -5.13 10.32 15.74
C ARG A 219 -6.01 9.06 15.60
N ALA A 220 -7.00 9.10 14.71
CA ALA A 220 -7.83 7.94 14.38
C ALA A 220 -7.01 6.79 13.81
N HIS A 221 -6.12 7.07 12.84
CA HIS A 221 -5.24 6.05 12.26
C HIS A 221 -4.29 5.41 13.30
N ALA A 222 -3.76 6.20 14.25
CA ALA A 222 -2.93 5.65 15.33
C ALA A 222 -3.72 4.66 16.21
N ALA A 223 -4.97 5.00 16.57
CA ALA A 223 -5.83 4.10 17.33
C ALA A 223 -6.13 2.80 16.56
N LEU A 224 -6.50 2.91 15.29
CA LEU A 224 -6.77 1.74 14.44
C LEU A 224 -5.55 0.84 14.28
N ALA A 225 -4.37 1.40 14.03
CA ALA A 225 -3.12 0.65 13.91
C ALA A 225 -2.77 -0.08 15.23
N ILE A 226 -2.96 0.58 16.38
CA ILE A 226 -2.78 -0.04 17.70
C ILE A 226 -3.75 -1.22 17.88
N GLY A 227 -5.03 -1.02 17.57
CA GLY A 227 -6.06 -2.08 17.62
C GLY A 227 -5.71 -3.28 16.74
N GLN A 228 -5.30 -3.03 15.50
CA GLN A 228 -4.92 -4.09 14.54
C GLN A 228 -3.64 -4.82 14.92
N SER A 229 -2.65 -4.14 15.51
CA SER A 229 -1.36 -4.72 15.87
C SER A 229 -1.47 -5.81 16.95
N ARG A 230 -2.51 -5.73 17.79
CA ARG A 230 -2.69 -6.55 18.99
C ARG A 230 -1.42 -6.57 19.85
N ALA A 231 -0.82 -5.39 20.03
CA ALA A 231 0.36 -5.24 20.85
C ALA A 231 0.03 -5.50 22.34
N PRO A 232 0.95 -6.06 23.12
CA PRO A 232 0.79 -6.16 24.56
C PRO A 232 0.50 -4.78 25.17
N GLY A 233 -0.52 -4.69 26.03
CA GLY A 233 -0.94 -3.42 26.66
C GLY A 233 -1.84 -2.52 25.80
N ALA A 234 -2.11 -2.87 24.53
CA ALA A 234 -2.97 -2.08 23.66
C ALA A 234 -4.40 -1.89 24.20
N LEU A 235 -4.98 -2.94 24.79
CA LEU A 235 -6.32 -2.86 25.38
C LEU A 235 -6.37 -1.83 26.51
N ASP A 236 -5.44 -1.93 27.46
CA ASP A 236 -5.44 -1.06 28.64
C ASP A 236 -5.17 0.40 28.24
N LEU A 237 -4.29 0.63 27.26
CA LEU A 237 -4.04 1.95 26.68
C LEU A 237 -5.31 2.54 26.03
N LEU A 238 -5.96 1.78 25.14
CA LEU A 238 -7.14 2.24 24.40
C LEU A 238 -8.32 2.52 25.34
N ILE A 239 -8.55 1.68 26.36
CA ILE A 239 -9.58 1.92 27.38
C ILE A 239 -9.27 3.16 28.20
N ALA A 240 -8.02 3.33 28.66
CA ALA A 240 -7.62 4.51 29.42
C ALA A 240 -7.82 5.78 28.58
N LYS A 241 -7.39 5.75 27.32
CA LYS A 241 -7.58 6.86 26.38
C LYS A 241 -9.07 7.15 26.19
N TRP A 242 -9.89 6.15 25.91
CA TRP A 242 -11.34 6.32 25.74
C TRP A 242 -12.02 6.96 26.95
N ARG A 243 -11.66 6.55 28.18
CA ARG A 243 -12.18 7.15 29.42
C ARG A 243 -11.83 8.63 29.56
N SER A 244 -10.66 9.04 29.07
CA SER A 244 -10.19 10.43 29.12
C SER A 244 -10.66 11.30 27.94
N THR A 245 -11.30 10.71 26.93
CA THR A 245 -11.76 11.40 25.72
C THR A 245 -13.23 11.82 25.87
N PHE A 246 -13.57 13.04 25.42
CA PHE A 246 -14.91 13.61 25.53
C PHE A 246 -15.47 14.12 24.19
N ASP A 247 -14.73 13.97 23.10
CA ASP A 247 -15.09 14.42 21.76
C ASP A 247 -15.42 13.24 20.81
N ASP A 248 -15.56 13.54 19.53
CA ASP A 248 -15.93 12.60 18.46
C ASP A 248 -14.85 11.54 18.16
N PHE A 249 -13.74 11.51 18.92
CA PHE A 249 -12.73 10.45 18.82
C PHE A 249 -13.11 9.19 19.63
N LYS A 250 -14.12 9.27 20.52
CA LYS A 250 -14.58 8.14 21.32
C LYS A 250 -14.99 6.91 20.48
N PRO A 251 -15.79 7.04 19.41
CA PRO A 251 -16.16 5.90 18.57
C PRO A 251 -14.96 5.20 17.92
N ASP A 252 -13.98 5.97 17.41
CA ASP A 252 -12.76 5.41 16.81
C ASP A 252 -11.96 4.56 17.80
N LEU A 253 -11.90 4.99 19.07
CA LEU A 253 -11.24 4.21 20.13
C LEU A 253 -11.98 2.91 20.43
N LEU A 254 -13.32 2.89 20.39
CA LEU A 254 -14.09 1.65 20.55
C LEU A 254 -13.90 0.71 19.36
N ILE A 255 -13.85 1.24 18.14
CA ILE A 255 -13.50 0.45 16.94
C ILE A 255 -12.10 -0.14 17.08
N ALA A 256 -11.11 0.64 17.54
CA ALA A 256 -9.77 0.15 17.81
C ALA A 256 -9.76 -0.96 18.86
N VAL A 257 -10.54 -0.84 19.94
CA VAL A 257 -10.73 -1.90 20.94
C VAL A 257 -11.31 -3.17 20.30
N ALA A 258 -12.32 -3.04 19.45
CA ALA A 258 -12.91 -4.17 18.73
C ALA A 258 -11.90 -4.88 17.80
N LEU A 259 -11.03 -4.12 17.13
CA LEU A 259 -10.00 -4.64 16.23
C LEU A 259 -8.92 -5.49 16.93
N LEU A 260 -8.78 -5.36 18.26
CA LEU A 260 -7.91 -6.25 19.04
C LEU A 260 -8.35 -7.72 18.96
N ARG A 261 -9.66 -7.96 18.79
CA ARG A 261 -10.26 -9.32 18.77
C ARG A 261 -9.85 -10.16 19.98
N ASP A 262 -9.86 -9.52 21.14
CA ASP A 262 -9.53 -10.10 22.44
C ASP A 262 -10.80 -10.25 23.29
N ASP A 263 -10.88 -11.27 24.13
CA ASP A 263 -12.08 -11.56 24.92
C ASP A 263 -12.36 -10.48 25.97
N ARG A 264 -11.32 -9.87 26.54
CA ARG A 264 -11.47 -8.75 27.48
C ARG A 264 -11.94 -7.49 26.74
N ALA A 265 -11.55 -7.32 25.48
CA ALA A 265 -12.05 -6.22 24.65
C ALA A 265 -13.54 -6.39 24.35
N VAL A 266 -13.97 -7.61 23.99
CA VAL A 266 -15.39 -7.94 23.78
C VAL A 266 -16.20 -7.75 25.06
N GLU A 267 -15.70 -8.24 26.20
CA GLU A 267 -16.36 -8.07 27.50
C GLU A 267 -16.52 -6.58 27.87
N PHE A 268 -15.47 -5.78 27.68
CA PHE A 268 -15.53 -4.34 27.89
C PHE A 268 -16.59 -3.69 27.00
N LEU A 269 -16.61 -3.97 25.69
CA LEU A 269 -17.59 -3.40 24.77
C LEU A 269 -19.03 -3.83 25.09
N LEU A 270 -19.25 -5.10 25.48
CA LEU A 270 -20.56 -5.57 25.92
C LEU A 270 -21.06 -4.84 27.17
N SER A 271 -20.16 -4.55 28.12
CA SER A 271 -20.52 -3.80 29.34
C SER A 271 -21.01 -2.38 29.04
N LEU A 272 -20.58 -1.79 27.91
CA LEU A 272 -20.99 -0.45 27.49
C LEU A 272 -22.40 -0.40 26.89
N LEU A 273 -23.01 -1.55 26.56
CA LEU A 273 -24.38 -1.60 26.06
C LEU A 273 -25.42 -1.20 27.13
N GLU A 274 -25.07 -1.33 28.40
CA GLU A 274 -25.90 -0.93 29.55
C GLU A 274 -25.69 0.54 29.97
N ASP A 275 -24.77 1.26 29.32
CA ASP A 275 -24.41 2.65 29.62
C ASP A 275 -25.38 3.65 28.93
N HIS A 276 -25.05 4.94 28.93
CA HIS A 276 -25.79 5.98 28.24
C HIS A 276 -25.98 5.65 26.75
N ARG A 277 -27.14 6.04 26.21
CA ARG A 277 -27.60 5.67 24.86
C ARG A 277 -26.57 5.91 23.75
N SER A 278 -25.82 7.02 23.79
CA SER A 278 -24.77 7.29 22.81
C SER A 278 -23.62 6.29 22.90
N THR A 279 -23.12 6.04 24.11
CA THR A 279 -22.07 5.05 24.39
C THR A 279 -22.49 3.64 23.97
N ALA A 280 -23.73 3.25 24.28
CA ALA A 280 -24.25 1.93 23.91
C ALA A 280 -24.33 1.74 22.39
N ARG A 281 -24.72 2.80 21.65
CA ARG A 281 -24.72 2.79 20.18
C ARG A 281 -23.32 2.67 19.60
N ASP A 282 -22.35 3.44 20.11
CA ASP A 282 -20.98 3.40 19.61
C ASP A 282 -20.32 2.05 19.90
N ALA A 283 -20.58 1.47 21.07
CA ALA A 283 -20.11 0.15 21.44
C ALA A 283 -20.72 -0.94 20.55
N LEU A 284 -22.02 -0.86 20.24
CA LEU A 284 -22.69 -1.78 19.33
C LEU A 284 -22.10 -1.71 17.92
N ALA A 285 -21.84 -0.50 17.40
CA ALA A 285 -21.17 -0.30 16.12
C ALA A 285 -19.76 -0.90 16.12
N ALA A 286 -18.97 -0.66 17.17
CA ALA A 286 -17.65 -1.25 17.33
C ALA A 286 -17.69 -2.79 17.36
N LEU A 287 -18.64 -3.38 18.09
CA LEU A 287 -18.83 -4.83 18.15
C LEU A 287 -19.15 -5.45 16.78
N ALA A 288 -19.77 -4.72 15.86
CA ALA A 288 -20.01 -5.20 14.49
C ALA A 288 -18.70 -5.36 13.68
N HIS A 289 -17.66 -4.59 14.03
CA HIS A 289 -16.31 -4.73 13.47
C HIS A 289 -15.50 -5.89 14.11
N CYS A 290 -16.00 -6.49 15.20
CA CYS A 290 -15.43 -7.72 15.74
C CYS A 290 -15.79 -8.90 14.84
N HIS A 291 -14.89 -9.27 13.94
CA HIS A 291 -15.04 -10.47 13.09
C HIS A 291 -14.81 -11.79 13.86
N MET A 292 -15.58 -12.00 14.92
CA MET A 292 -15.55 -13.19 15.78
C MET A 292 -16.94 -13.83 15.80
N PRO A 293 -17.11 -15.12 15.41
CA PRO A 293 -18.42 -15.74 15.25
C PRO A 293 -19.32 -15.67 16.49
N ARG A 294 -18.73 -15.77 17.69
CA ARG A 294 -19.46 -15.73 18.97
C ARG A 294 -19.98 -14.34 19.33
N VAL A 295 -19.40 -13.26 18.81
CA VAL A 295 -19.75 -11.89 19.22
C VAL A 295 -21.19 -11.58 18.88
N ARG A 296 -21.67 -11.98 17.69
CA ARG A 296 -23.08 -11.79 17.31
C ARG A 296 -24.04 -12.37 18.36
N GLN A 297 -23.80 -13.60 18.79
CA GLN A 297 -24.65 -14.26 19.79
C GLN A 297 -24.57 -13.55 21.14
N GLN A 298 -23.37 -13.19 21.59
CA GLN A 298 -23.18 -12.48 22.87
C GLN A 298 -23.88 -11.11 22.88
N VAL A 299 -23.83 -10.39 21.75
CA VAL A 299 -24.52 -9.10 21.58
C VAL A 299 -26.03 -9.30 21.59
N GLU A 300 -26.54 -10.31 20.89
CA GLU A 300 -27.97 -10.63 20.88
C GLU A 300 -28.50 -10.96 22.28
N GLU A 301 -27.78 -11.79 23.04
CA GLU A 301 -28.12 -12.13 24.42
C GLU A 301 -28.09 -10.91 25.35
N ALA A 302 -27.10 -10.02 25.18
CA ALA A 302 -27.00 -8.78 25.94
C ALA A 302 -28.18 -7.84 25.64
N ILE A 303 -28.49 -7.60 24.36
CA ILE A 303 -29.60 -6.74 23.94
C ILE A 303 -30.95 -7.30 24.41
N ALA A 304 -31.15 -8.61 24.33
CA ALA A 304 -32.37 -9.25 24.83
C ALA A 304 -32.57 -9.04 26.33
N ARG A 305 -31.48 -9.06 27.11
CA ARG A 305 -31.50 -8.77 28.56
C ARG A 305 -31.80 -7.30 28.86
N ILE A 306 -31.21 -6.38 28.09
CA ILE A 306 -31.39 -4.92 28.25
C ILE A 306 -32.83 -4.51 27.88
N GLY A 307 -33.40 -5.12 26.84
CA GLY A 307 -34.77 -4.85 26.40
C GLY A 307 -34.97 -3.50 25.70
N ASP A 308 -33.90 -2.82 25.27
CA ASP A 308 -33.99 -1.56 24.52
C ASP A 308 -34.32 -1.84 23.04
N ARG A 309 -35.49 -1.35 22.60
CA ARG A 309 -36.00 -1.53 21.24
C ARG A 309 -35.13 -0.86 20.17
N GLU A 310 -34.52 0.27 20.49
CA GLU A 310 -33.67 1.01 19.56
C GLU A 310 -32.33 0.32 19.37
N LEU A 311 -31.71 -0.18 20.46
CA LEU A 311 -30.52 -1.02 20.35
C LEU A 311 -30.79 -2.31 19.57
N ARG A 312 -31.96 -2.93 19.76
CA ARG A 312 -32.36 -4.10 18.96
C ARG A 312 -32.46 -3.78 17.47
N ARG A 313 -33.09 -2.65 17.11
CA ARG A 313 -33.18 -2.19 15.72
C ARG A 313 -31.80 -1.96 15.09
N GLN A 314 -30.91 -1.30 15.82
CA GLN A 314 -29.54 -1.03 15.34
C GLN A 314 -28.73 -2.32 15.17
N PHE A 315 -28.90 -3.30 16.05
CA PHE A 315 -28.25 -4.61 15.92
C PHE A 315 -28.66 -5.31 14.62
N GLU A 316 -29.95 -5.28 14.27
CA GLU A 316 -30.47 -5.87 13.03
C GLU A 316 -29.95 -5.17 11.77
N GLU A 317 -29.59 -3.89 11.86
CA GLU A 317 -28.98 -3.13 10.76
C GLU A 317 -27.48 -3.43 10.59
N LEU A 318 -26.78 -3.76 11.68
CA LEU A 318 -25.31 -3.87 11.71
C LEU A 318 -24.78 -5.31 11.58
N PHE A 319 -25.54 -6.34 12.00
CA PHE A 319 -25.09 -7.75 12.11
C PHE A 319 -25.83 -8.74 11.18
#